data_AF-A0A376Y480-F1
#
_entry.id   AF-A0A376Y480-F1
#
_cell.length_a   1.000
_cell.length_b   1.000
_cell.length_c   1.000
_cell.angle_alpha   90.00
_cell.angle_beta   90.00
_cell.angle_gamma   90.00
#
_symmetry.space_group_name_H-M   'P 1'
#
loop_
_entity.id
_entity.type
_entity.pdbx_description
1 polymer ?
#
loop_
_entity_poly.entity_id
_entity_poly.type
_entity_poly.pdbx_seq_one_letter_code
_entity_poly.pdbx_strand_id
1 'polypeptide(L)'
;MKKNVGHWKNAQYDALLNQATQITDATKRNALYQQAEVIINQQAPLIPIYYQPLIKLLKPYVGGFPLHNPRIMSTAKSCISRHIDAFIAVGARPAALFTLISCDSTRQIM
;
A
#
# COMPACT_ATOMS: atom_id res chain seq x y z
N MET A 1 23.24 -5.35 9.89
CA MET A 1 22.84 -4.66 11.14
C MET A 1 21.68 -5.45 11.77
N LYS A 2 21.92 -6.24 12.83
CA LYS A 2 20.90 -7.13 13.43
C LYS A 2 20.13 -6.34 14.50
N LYS A 3 18.94 -5.83 14.16
CA LYS A 3 18.04 -5.14 15.12
C LYS A 3 17.17 -6.20 15.81
N ASN A 4 17.60 -6.66 16.98
CA ASN A 4 16.84 -7.59 17.82
C ASN A 4 16.99 -7.17 19.29
N VAL A 5 15.95 -6.53 19.84
CA VAL A 5 15.91 -6.08 21.25
C VAL A 5 15.55 -7.20 22.22
N GLY A 6 14.84 -8.24 21.76
CA GLY A 6 14.42 -9.36 22.61
C GLY A 6 15.50 -10.40 22.83
N HIS A 7 16.69 -10.23 22.23
CA HIS A 7 17.85 -11.13 22.29
C HIS A 7 17.59 -12.61 21.92
N TRP A 8 16.40 -12.94 21.44
CA TRP A 8 16.00 -14.27 21.02
C TRP A 8 16.82 -14.74 19.81
N LYS A 9 17.23 -16.01 19.80
CA LYS A 9 18.03 -16.61 18.73
C LYS A 9 17.46 -17.98 18.39
N ASN A 10 17.29 -18.24 17.10
CA ASN A 10 16.88 -19.54 16.59
C ASN A 10 17.55 -19.78 15.23
N ALA A 11 18.37 -20.82 15.14
CA ALA A 11 19.16 -21.11 13.94
C ALA A 11 18.29 -21.51 12.74
N GLN A 12 17.19 -22.23 12.99
CA GLN A 12 16.25 -22.64 11.95
C GLN A 12 15.48 -21.43 11.40
N TYR A 13 15.07 -20.50 12.27
CA TYR A 13 14.43 -19.25 11.86
C TYR A 13 15.36 -18.39 10.99
N ASP A 14 16.62 -18.21 11.44
CA ASP A 14 17.62 -17.46 10.68
C ASP A 14 17.89 -18.12 9.31
N ALA A 15 17.92 -19.46 9.23
CA ALA A 15 18.08 -20.19 7.96
C ALA A 15 16.90 -19.98 7.00
N LEU A 16 15.66 -20.06 7.49
CA LEU A 16 14.44 -19.84 6.68
C LEU A 16 14.40 -18.41 6.10
N LEU A 17 14.74 -17.40 6.91
CA LEU A 17 14.79 -16.02 6.43
C LEU A 17 15.90 -15.81 5.39
N ASN A 18 17.08 -16.38 5.61
CA ASN A 18 18.17 -16.30 4.64
C ASN A 18 17.77 -16.93 3.30
N GLN A 19 17.12 -18.09 3.32
CA GLN A 19 16.59 -18.72 2.11
C GLN A 19 15.54 -17.84 1.42
N ALA A 20 14.63 -17.24 2.19
CA ALA A 20 13.60 -16.35 1.64
C ALA A 20 14.19 -15.11 0.94
N THR A 21 15.34 -14.59 1.38
CA THR A 21 16.01 -13.44 0.72
C THR A 21 16.58 -13.78 -0.66
N GLN A 22 16.83 -15.05 -0.96
CA GLN A 22 17.39 -15.50 -2.24
C GLN A 22 16.31 -15.82 -3.27
N ILE A 23 15.04 -15.92 -2.85
CA ILE A 23 13.93 -16.30 -3.72
C ILE A 23 13.23 -15.05 -4.29
N THR A 24 13.20 -14.96 -5.62
CA THR A 24 12.49 -13.91 -6.36
C THR A 24 10.98 -14.20 -6.44
N ASP A 25 10.61 -15.47 -6.58
CA ASP A 25 9.22 -15.93 -6.65
C ASP A 25 8.44 -15.63 -5.36
N ALA A 26 7.35 -14.89 -5.49
CA ALA A 26 6.58 -14.43 -4.33
C ALA A 26 5.89 -15.58 -3.58
N THR A 27 5.39 -16.59 -4.29
CA THR A 27 4.66 -17.72 -3.69
C THR A 27 5.58 -18.58 -2.84
N LYS A 28 6.75 -18.94 -3.37
CA LYS A 28 7.77 -19.72 -2.66
C LYS A 28 8.34 -18.95 -1.47
N ARG A 29 8.54 -17.63 -1.61
CA ARG A 29 8.98 -16.77 -0.51
C ARG A 29 7.95 -16.70 0.62
N ASN A 30 6.66 -16.58 0.28
CA ASN A 30 5.58 -16.54 1.27
C ASN A 30 5.47 -17.86 2.06
N ALA A 31 5.64 -19.01 1.40
CA ALA A 31 5.65 -20.30 2.09
C ALA A 31 6.76 -20.39 3.16
N LEU A 32 7.94 -19.85 2.88
CA LEU A 32 9.04 -19.79 3.86
C LEU A 32 8.70 -18.85 5.03
N TYR A 33 8.05 -17.71 4.76
CA TYR A 33 7.62 -16.81 5.83
C TYR A 33 6.58 -17.44 6.74
N GLN A 34 5.63 -18.21 6.19
CA GLN A 34 4.65 -18.95 6.98
C GLN A 34 5.33 -19.97 7.90
N GLN A 35 6.34 -20.70 7.40
CA GLN A 35 7.13 -21.63 8.23
C GLN A 35 7.89 -20.90 9.34
N ALA A 36 8.45 -19.72 9.04
CA ALA A 36 9.14 -18.90 10.03
C ALA A 36 8.18 -18.36 11.10
N GLU A 37 6.95 -18.00 10.72
CA GLU A 37 5.91 -17.52 11.63
C GLU A 37 5.43 -18.61 12.60
N VAL A 38 5.36 -19.87 12.15
CA VAL A 38 5.07 -21.02 13.03
C VAL A 38 6.08 -21.11 14.18
N ILE A 39 7.37 -20.90 13.91
CA ILE A 39 8.42 -20.94 14.96
C ILE A 39 8.21 -19.81 15.97
N ILE A 40 7.89 -18.59 15.50
CA ILE A 40 7.59 -17.45 16.38
C ILE A 40 6.36 -17.75 17.23
N ASN A 41 5.30 -18.30 16.64
CA ASN A 41 4.07 -18.61 17.36
C ASN A 41 4.27 -19.70 18.43
N GLN A 42 5.13 -20.69 18.17
CA GLN A 42 5.43 -21.76 19.11
C GLN A 42 6.34 -21.32 20.27
N GLN A 43 7.34 -20.49 19.98
CA GLN A 43 8.31 -20.04 20.99
C GLN A 43 7.88 -18.74 21.68
N ALA A 44 6.87 -18.06 21.15
CA ALA A 44 6.30 -16.80 21.64
C ALA A 44 7.35 -15.79 22.16
N PRO A 45 8.42 -15.46 21.38
CA PRO A 45 9.46 -14.54 21.85
C PRO A 45 8.98 -13.09 21.95
N LEU A 46 7.81 -12.78 21.38
CA LEU A 46 7.13 -11.51 21.46
C LEU A 46 5.62 -11.74 21.58
N ILE A 47 4.92 -10.78 22.19
CA ILE A 47 3.46 -10.80 22.35
C ILE A 47 2.89 -9.61 21.58
N PRO A 48 2.31 -9.82 20.38
CA PRO A 48 1.65 -8.74 19.65
C PRO A 48 0.36 -8.35 20.38
N ILE A 49 0.20 -7.06 20.71
CA ILE A 49 -1.01 -6.57 21.40
C ILE A 49 -2.10 -6.19 20.39
N TYR A 50 -1.74 -5.45 19.33
CA TYR A 50 -2.69 -5.00 18.31
C TYR A 50 -1.98 -4.59 17.01
N TYR A 51 -2.72 -4.64 15.90
CA TYR A 51 -2.31 -4.05 14.62
C TYR A 51 -2.82 -2.61 14.55
N GLN A 52 -1.92 -1.65 14.33
CA GLN A 52 -2.27 -0.24 14.29
C GLN A 52 -3.11 0.08 13.04
N PRO A 53 -4.37 0.52 13.20
CA PRO A 53 -5.13 1.04 12.08
C PRO A 53 -4.56 2.38 11.66
N LEU A 54 -4.68 2.66 10.38
CA LEU A 54 -4.21 3.91 9.83
C LEU A 54 -5.33 4.96 9.87
N ILE A 55 -5.35 5.77 10.92
CA ILE A 55 -6.39 6.78 11.13
C ILE A 55 -5.93 8.10 10.52
N LYS A 56 -6.66 8.59 9.51
CA LYS A 56 -6.40 9.89 8.88
C LYS A 56 -7.68 10.66 8.64
N LEU A 57 -7.61 11.97 8.89
CA LEU A 57 -8.69 12.90 8.60
C LEU A 57 -8.48 13.48 7.20
N LEU A 58 -9.42 13.20 6.30
CA LEU A 58 -9.43 13.73 4.94
C LEU A 58 -10.58 14.70 4.77
N LYS A 59 -10.30 15.82 4.11
CA LYS A 59 -11.35 16.72 3.63
C LYS A 59 -12.15 16.01 2.53
N PRO A 60 -13.48 16.17 2.45
CA PRO A 60 -14.33 15.42 1.50
C PRO A 60 -13.98 15.60 0.01
N TYR A 61 -13.24 16.65 -0.34
CA TYR A 61 -12.82 16.96 -1.72
C TYR A 61 -11.44 16.41 -2.10
N VAL A 62 -10.76 15.69 -1.20
CA VAL A 62 -9.47 15.05 -1.49
C VAL A 62 -9.72 13.69 -2.13
N GLY A 63 -9.46 13.60 -3.44
CA GLY A 63 -9.51 12.36 -4.20
C GLY A 63 -8.18 11.60 -4.13
N GLY A 64 -8.20 10.34 -4.56
CA GLY A 64 -7.02 9.49 -4.80
C GLY A 64 -6.10 9.23 -3.61
N PHE A 65 -6.62 9.31 -2.39
CA PHE A 65 -5.92 8.85 -1.21
C PHE A 65 -6.06 7.33 -1.06
N PRO A 66 -4.97 6.55 -1.02
CA PRO A 66 -5.06 5.09 -0.90
C PRO A 66 -5.41 4.69 0.54
N LEU A 67 -6.68 4.35 0.77
CA LEU A 67 -7.18 3.93 2.09
C LEU A 67 -6.71 2.52 2.50
N HIS A 68 -6.37 1.66 1.53
CA HIS A 68 -6.01 0.26 1.75
C HIS A 68 -4.50 -0.01 1.67
N ASN A 69 -3.68 1.05 1.57
CA ASN A 69 -2.22 0.91 1.54
C ASN A 69 -1.63 1.28 2.91
N PRO A 70 -1.06 0.33 3.66
CA PRO A 70 -0.48 0.60 4.97
C PRO A 70 0.75 1.55 4.92
N ARG A 71 1.39 1.71 3.75
CA ARG A 71 2.52 2.64 3.56
C ARG A 71 2.12 4.02 3.04
N ILE A 72 0.82 4.28 2.88
CA ILE A 72 0.24 5.56 2.45
C ILE A 72 1.10 6.32 1.44
N MET A 73 1.24 5.77 0.25
CA MET A 73 1.86 6.52 -0.84
C MET A 73 0.78 7.38 -1.52
N SER A 74 0.57 8.60 -1.05
CA SER A 74 -0.28 9.57 -1.78
C SER A 74 0.55 10.26 -2.86
N THR A 75 0.21 10.04 -4.13
CA THR A 75 0.73 10.87 -5.22
C THR A 75 -0.11 12.16 -5.29
N ALA A 76 0.53 13.32 -5.41
CA ALA A 76 -0.15 14.62 -5.31
C ALA A 76 -1.15 14.93 -6.45
N LYS A 77 -1.24 14.08 -7.47
CA LYS A 77 -2.07 14.27 -8.68
C LYS A 77 -3.58 14.13 -8.45
N SER A 78 -4.02 13.78 -7.24
CA SER A 78 -5.43 13.47 -6.96
C SER A 78 -6.19 14.55 -6.18
N CYS A 79 -5.55 15.68 -5.89
CA CYS A 79 -6.19 16.78 -5.18
C CYS A 79 -6.87 17.74 -6.17
N ILE A 80 -8.17 18.00 -5.93
CA ILE A 80 -9.02 19.04 -6.56
C ILE A 80 -9.83 18.55 -7.79
N SER A 81 -10.79 17.65 -7.57
CA SER A 81 -11.74 17.21 -8.62
C SER A 81 -13.20 17.68 -8.40
N ARG A 82 -13.49 18.63 -7.49
CA ARG A 82 -14.90 18.98 -7.21
C ARG A 82 -15.29 20.45 -7.17
N HIS A 83 -14.34 21.39 -7.21
CA HIS A 83 -14.69 22.82 -7.16
C HIS A 83 -14.81 23.52 -8.51
N ILE A 84 -14.42 22.88 -9.62
CA ILE A 84 -14.50 23.50 -10.97
C ILE A 84 -15.80 23.13 -11.72
N ASP A 85 -16.48 22.03 -11.37
CA ASP A 85 -17.64 21.55 -12.13
C ASP A 85 -18.95 22.31 -11.87
N ALA A 86 -19.01 23.17 -10.86
CA ALA A 86 -20.21 23.92 -10.52
C ALA A 86 -20.38 25.24 -11.29
N PHE A 87 -19.32 25.75 -11.95
CA PHE A 87 -19.38 27.06 -12.63
C PHE A 87 -19.84 26.98 -14.11
N ILE A 88 -19.88 25.78 -14.70
CA ILE A 88 -20.25 25.59 -16.12
C ILE A 88 -21.75 25.29 -16.31
N ALA A 89 -22.57 25.27 -15.26
CA ALA A 89 -23.99 24.89 -15.35
C ALA A 89 -24.99 26.06 -15.53
N VAL A 90 -24.54 27.32 -15.62
CA VAL A 90 -25.42 28.48 -15.89
C VAL A 90 -24.89 29.27 -17.08
N GLY A 91 -25.14 28.78 -18.30
CA GLY A 91 -24.97 29.59 -19.51
C GLY A 91 -24.60 28.83 -20.79
N ALA A 92 -25.56 28.84 -21.73
CA ALA A 92 -25.42 28.66 -23.18
C ALA A 92 -25.22 27.22 -23.75
N ARG A 93 -26.20 26.83 -24.60
CA ARG A 93 -26.15 25.73 -25.58
C ARG A 93 -25.33 26.18 -26.81
N PRO A 94 -25.17 25.33 -27.85
CA PRO A 94 -24.28 24.18 -28.00
C PRO A 94 -23.25 24.44 -29.14
N ALA A 95 -22.44 23.43 -29.48
CA ALA A 95 -21.64 23.26 -30.70
C ALA A 95 -20.12 23.51 -30.58
N ALA A 96 -19.42 22.39 -30.80
CA ALA A 96 -18.08 22.25 -31.34
C ALA A 96 -16.88 22.73 -30.50
N LEU A 97 -15.88 21.83 -30.48
CA LEU A 97 -14.48 22.06 -30.13
C LEU A 97 -14.10 21.99 -28.63
N PHE A 98 -14.22 20.79 -28.04
CA PHE A 98 -13.26 20.35 -27.02
C PHE A 98 -12.68 18.99 -27.40
N THR A 99 -11.74 19.07 -28.33
CA THR A 99 -10.81 18.00 -28.64
C THR A 99 -9.88 17.81 -27.43
N LEU A 100 -9.88 16.59 -26.88
CA LEU A 100 -8.81 15.94 -26.12
C LEU A 100 -8.37 16.58 -24.78
N ILE A 101 -8.98 16.08 -23.69
CA ILE A 101 -8.21 15.67 -22.51
C ILE A 101 -8.67 14.26 -22.16
N SER A 102 -8.28 13.29 -23.00
CA SER A 102 -8.27 11.90 -22.57
C SER A 102 -7.21 11.77 -21.49
N CYS A 103 -7.65 11.55 -20.25
CA CYS A 103 -6.80 11.00 -19.20
C CYS A 103 -6.59 9.51 -19.52
N ASP A 104 -5.78 9.21 -20.54
CA ASP A 104 -5.27 7.86 -20.76
C ASP A 104 -4.12 7.62 -19.78
N SER A 105 -4.45 6.97 -18.67
CA SER A 105 -3.47 6.38 -17.77
C SER A 105 -3.86 4.92 -17.49
N THR A 106 -4.18 4.18 -18.57
CA THR A 106 -4.42 2.72 -18.50
C THR A 106 -3.30 1.92 -19.15
N ARG A 107 -2.08 2.47 -19.23
CA ARG A 107 -0.88 1.72 -19.59
C ARG A 107 0.29 2.06 -18.67
N GLN A 108 0.39 1.31 -17.57
CA GLN A 108 1.67 0.76 -17.09
C GLN A 108 1.39 -0.17 -15.89
N ILE A 109 0.97 -1.38 -16.23
CA ILE A 109 1.27 -2.61 -15.48
C ILE A 109 1.34 -3.75 -16.50
N MET A 110 2.48 -3.81 -17.19
CA MET A 110 3.19 -5.03 -17.60
C MET A 110 4.68 -4.75 -17.49
#